data_AF-A0A382L9P8-F1
#
_entry.id   AF-A0A382L9P8-F1
#
_cell.length_a   1.000
_cell.length_b   1.000
_cell.length_c   1.000
_cell.angle_alpha   90.00
_cell.angle_beta   90.00
_cell.angle_gamma   90.00
#
_symmetry.space_group_name_H-M   'P 1'
#
loop_
_entity.id
_entity.type
_entity.pdbx_description
1 polymer ?
#
loop_
_entity_poly.entity_id
_entity_poly.type
_entity_poly.pdbx_seq_one_letter_code
_entity_poly.pdbx_strand_id
1 'polypeptide(L)'
;TMTWDAVTGAAGYSLKFRQQGSLQWLLINNISGTSRTVYNLSQGTTYEFALRTICSGSSTSSWTSTETFTTLSPCVVATNLSSSGITLTTATLSWDYSGSPDYFILSYKSSTTGGWIDVTTTSTTYSLTALTSGTYYNWRVRAVCDSSVSHVSAWTSTQAFNTWTQCADPVNLVASAITTSGVTLAWTSVWGADHYTLIYSADGGTTWDTVSTTSTSISLTGLTSGTTYSWQVRSSCQADDSNNSAFVAGTDFTILIPCNLAITTSGTDVTCNAAADGIVSVSVSGAYGNHTILWSDGSTSASVTALDPGTYTVTVTDDNNCVETASVTITEPIASVSTTTVTACDSYAWIDGNTYTSSNNTATYTLTNVSGCDSVVTLNLTINTSTTSTTTVTACDSYAWNSTTY
;
A
#
# COMPACT_ATOMS: atom_id res chain seq x y z
N THR A 1 63.49 -36.37 -9.54
CA THR A 1 64.85 -36.59 -9.02
C THR A 1 65.01 -38.05 -8.71
N MET A 2 66.14 -38.66 -9.09
CA MET A 2 66.45 -40.05 -8.73
C MET A 2 67.34 -40.06 -7.49
N THR A 3 67.09 -41.00 -6.58
CA THR A 3 67.85 -41.19 -5.32
C THR A 3 68.22 -42.66 -5.18
N TRP A 4 69.38 -42.96 -4.61
CA TRP A 4 69.86 -44.33 -4.40
C TRP A 4 70.67 -44.44 -3.12
N ASP A 5 70.86 -45.65 -2.61
CA ASP A 5 71.64 -45.88 -1.39
C ASP A 5 73.15 -45.76 -1.64
N ALA A 6 73.88 -45.30 -0.63
CA ALA A 6 75.34 -45.18 -0.71
C ALA A 6 76.01 -46.57 -0.66
N VAL A 7 76.99 -46.80 -1.54
CA VAL A 7 77.84 -47.99 -1.55
C VAL A 7 79.18 -47.67 -0.87
N THR A 8 79.52 -48.42 0.17
CA THR A 8 80.78 -48.28 0.91
C THR A 8 81.99 -48.45 -0.01
N GLY A 9 82.92 -47.49 0.01
CA GLY A 9 84.14 -47.53 -0.82
C GLY A 9 83.95 -47.05 -2.27
N ALA A 10 82.76 -46.56 -2.65
CA ALA A 10 82.52 -45.96 -3.95
C ALA A 10 83.26 -44.61 -4.09
N ALA A 11 83.94 -44.41 -5.22
CA ALA A 11 84.52 -43.12 -5.61
C ALA A 11 83.49 -42.20 -6.32
N GLY A 12 82.38 -42.76 -6.81
CA GLY A 12 81.27 -42.02 -7.43
C GLY A 12 80.30 -42.94 -8.15
N TYR A 13 79.37 -42.38 -8.92
CA TYR A 13 78.39 -43.15 -9.70
C TYR A 13 78.33 -42.69 -11.15
N SER A 14 77.96 -43.62 -12.03
CA SER A 14 77.49 -43.30 -13.39
C SER A 14 76.02 -43.65 -13.50
N LEU A 15 75.24 -42.78 -14.12
CA LEU A 15 73.82 -42.95 -14.44
C LEU A 15 73.68 -42.95 -15.95
N LYS A 16 73.00 -43.95 -16.50
CA LYS A 16 72.50 -43.90 -17.87
C LYS A 16 70.99 -43.85 -17.87
N PHE A 17 70.41 -43.06 -18.76
CA PHE A 17 68.96 -43.00 -18.95
C PHE A 17 68.61 -42.85 -20.43
N ARG A 18 67.42 -43.28 -20.82
CA ARG A 18 66.86 -43.08 -22.17
C ARG A 18 65.35 -43.13 -22.12
N GLN A 19 64.70 -42.57 -23.14
CA GLN A 19 63.29 -42.81 -23.34
C GLN A 19 63.08 -44.32 -23.57
N GLN A 20 62.07 -44.91 -22.92
CA GLN A 20 61.81 -46.33 -23.01
C GLN A 20 61.58 -46.73 -24.48
N GLY A 21 62.31 -47.76 -24.95
CA GLY A 21 62.29 -48.20 -26.34
C GLY A 21 63.29 -47.51 -27.27
N SER A 22 63.97 -46.44 -26.82
CA SER A 22 65.10 -45.86 -27.58
C SER A 22 66.31 -46.80 -27.57
N LEU A 23 67.11 -46.80 -28.64
CA LEU A 23 68.37 -47.57 -28.67
C LEU A 23 69.54 -46.81 -28.01
N GLN A 24 69.46 -45.48 -27.92
CA GLN A 24 70.56 -44.64 -27.46
C GLN A 24 70.45 -44.30 -25.98
N TRP A 25 71.53 -44.52 -25.23
CA TRP A 25 71.63 -44.16 -23.81
C TRP A 25 72.34 -42.81 -23.65
N LEU A 26 71.73 -41.91 -22.87
CA LEU A 26 72.39 -40.71 -22.38
C LEU A 26 73.13 -41.05 -21.09
N LEU A 27 74.39 -40.64 -20.97
CA LEU A 27 75.28 -41.01 -19.88
C LEU A 27 75.70 -39.77 -19.06
N ILE A 28 75.56 -39.87 -17.74
CA ILE A 28 76.04 -38.89 -16.77
C ILE A 28 77.06 -39.62 -15.88
N ASN A 29 78.33 -39.24 -15.98
CA ASN A 29 79.43 -39.83 -15.21
C ASN A 29 79.82 -38.96 -14.01
N ASN A 30 80.60 -39.54 -13.11
CA ASN A 30 81.23 -38.84 -11.98
C ASN A 30 80.21 -38.12 -11.08
N ILE A 31 79.07 -38.75 -10.81
CA ILE A 31 78.08 -38.23 -9.88
C ILE A 31 78.60 -38.42 -8.45
N SER A 32 78.83 -37.31 -7.76
CA SER A 32 79.11 -37.27 -6.33
C SER A 32 77.80 -37.28 -5.54
N GLY A 33 77.66 -38.21 -4.58
CA GLY A 33 76.48 -38.34 -3.74
C GLY A 33 75.46 -39.38 -4.22
N THR A 34 74.29 -39.37 -3.59
CA THR A 34 73.24 -40.40 -3.68
C THR A 34 71.97 -39.91 -4.38
N SER A 35 72.03 -38.79 -5.08
CA SER A 35 70.89 -38.27 -5.84
C SER A 35 71.31 -37.55 -7.10
N ARG A 36 70.42 -37.53 -8.10
CA ARG A 36 70.61 -36.75 -9.32
C ARG A 36 69.27 -36.27 -9.89
N THR A 37 69.21 -34.98 -10.19
CA THR A 37 68.13 -34.39 -10.99
C THR A 37 68.56 -34.35 -12.45
N VAL A 38 67.67 -34.80 -13.34
CA VAL A 38 67.82 -34.72 -14.79
C VAL A 38 66.77 -33.75 -15.31
N TYR A 39 67.19 -32.86 -16.20
CA TYR A 39 66.38 -31.78 -16.76
C TYR A 39 66.13 -32.01 -18.26
N ASN A 40 65.23 -31.21 -18.85
CA ASN A 40 64.91 -31.22 -20.29
C ASN A 40 64.39 -32.58 -20.81
N LEU A 41 63.64 -33.29 -19.96
CA LEU A 41 62.93 -34.49 -20.37
C LEU A 41 61.59 -34.12 -21.02
N SER A 42 61.16 -34.90 -21.99
CA SER A 42 59.84 -34.79 -22.60
C SER A 42 58.75 -35.08 -21.56
N GLN A 43 57.66 -34.32 -21.57
CA GLN A 43 56.53 -34.49 -20.65
C GLN A 43 55.72 -35.75 -20.99
N GLY A 44 55.03 -36.33 -20.01
CA GLY A 44 54.21 -37.55 -20.16
C GLY A 44 54.96 -38.76 -20.71
N THR A 45 56.29 -38.78 -20.60
CA THR A 45 57.15 -39.75 -21.29
C THR A 45 57.82 -40.67 -20.28
N THR A 46 57.75 -41.97 -20.54
CA THR A 46 58.43 -42.98 -19.71
C THR A 46 59.90 -43.07 -20.10
N TYR A 47 60.76 -42.97 -19.11
CA TYR A 47 62.20 -43.16 -19.21
C TYR A 47 62.60 -44.41 -18.43
N GLU A 48 63.65 -45.06 -18.89
CA GLU A 48 64.35 -46.09 -18.13
C GLU A 48 65.76 -45.63 -17.78
N PHE A 49 66.24 -46.03 -16.61
CA PHE A 49 67.55 -45.67 -16.11
C PHE A 49 68.22 -46.84 -15.41
N ALA A 50 69.55 -46.83 -15.40
CA ALA A 50 70.34 -47.76 -14.61
C ALA A 50 71.56 -47.04 -14.05
N LEU A 51 72.04 -47.52 -12.92
CA LEU A 51 73.21 -46.98 -12.23
C LEU A 51 74.35 -47.99 -12.22
N ARG A 52 75.56 -47.49 -12.07
CA ARG A 52 76.72 -48.30 -11.67
C ARG A 52 77.63 -47.49 -10.77
N THR A 53 78.35 -48.19 -9.91
CA THR A 53 79.33 -47.60 -9.02
C THR A 53 80.67 -47.45 -9.74
N ILE A 54 81.33 -46.32 -9.54
CA ILE A 54 82.73 -46.09 -9.89
C ILE A 54 83.55 -46.43 -8.66
N CYS A 55 84.38 -47.47 -8.76
CA CYS A 55 85.30 -47.93 -7.74
C CYS A 55 86.65 -47.21 -7.86
N SER A 56 87.60 -47.50 -6.96
CA SER A 56 88.94 -46.93 -7.04
C SER A 56 89.65 -47.32 -8.36
N GLY A 57 90.44 -46.40 -8.91
CA GLY A 57 91.27 -46.65 -10.09
C GLY A 57 90.51 -46.81 -11.42
N SER A 58 89.40 -46.09 -11.62
CA SER A 58 88.55 -46.10 -12.84
C SER A 58 87.78 -47.40 -13.14
N SER A 59 87.85 -48.38 -12.25
CA SER A 59 87.03 -49.60 -12.34
C SER A 59 85.56 -49.29 -12.05
N THR A 60 84.64 -49.96 -12.73
CA THR A 60 83.19 -49.78 -12.52
C THR A 60 82.49 -51.09 -12.29
N SER A 61 81.44 -51.09 -11.46
CA SER A 61 80.55 -52.24 -11.33
C SER A 61 79.77 -52.50 -12.63
N SER A 62 79.13 -53.67 -12.70
CA SER A 62 78.02 -53.90 -13.64
C SER A 62 76.91 -52.86 -13.42
N TRP A 63 76.14 -52.60 -14.48
CA TRP A 63 74.91 -51.81 -14.37
C TRP A 63 73.87 -52.56 -13.54
N THR A 64 73.07 -51.82 -12.76
CA THR A 64 71.87 -52.35 -12.10
C THR A 64 70.84 -52.84 -13.13
N SER A 65 69.81 -53.54 -12.66
CA SER A 65 68.55 -53.63 -13.40
C SER A 65 68.07 -52.24 -13.80
N THR A 66 67.41 -52.18 -14.95
CA THR A 66 66.76 -50.95 -15.42
C THR A 66 65.51 -50.70 -14.60
N GLU A 67 65.43 -49.51 -14.01
CA GLU A 67 64.23 -48.97 -13.36
C GLU A 67 63.55 -47.97 -14.29
N THR A 68 62.26 -47.73 -14.10
CA THR A 68 61.49 -46.79 -14.93
C THR A 68 60.89 -45.65 -14.11
N PHE A 69 60.71 -44.50 -14.76
CA PHE A 69 59.89 -43.41 -14.25
C PHE A 69 59.18 -42.70 -15.40
N THR A 70 58.03 -42.10 -15.12
CA THR A 70 57.27 -41.33 -16.11
C THR A 70 57.25 -39.86 -15.69
N THR A 71 57.62 -38.96 -16.59
CA THR A 71 57.49 -37.52 -16.36
C THR A 71 56.01 -37.13 -16.31
N LEU A 72 55.68 -36.07 -15.57
CA LEU A 72 54.30 -35.57 -15.48
C LEU A 72 53.76 -35.24 -16.88
N SER A 73 52.51 -35.62 -17.14
CA SER A 73 51.79 -35.26 -18.36
C SER A 73 51.66 -33.73 -18.50
N PRO A 74 51.60 -33.20 -19.73
CA PRO A 74 51.36 -31.78 -19.95
C PRO A 74 50.06 -31.35 -19.26
N CYS A 75 50.16 -30.33 -18.40
CA CYS A 75 48.97 -29.73 -17.79
C CYS A 75 48.40 -28.68 -18.75
N VAL A 76 47.43 -29.10 -19.55
CA VAL A 76 46.83 -28.28 -20.61
C VAL A 76 46.07 -27.10 -20.01
N VAL A 77 46.01 -25.99 -20.75
CA VAL A 77 45.20 -24.82 -20.36
C VAL A 77 43.78 -25.01 -20.87
N ALA A 78 42.78 -24.71 -20.05
CA ALA A 78 41.38 -24.76 -20.47
C ALA A 78 41.10 -23.79 -21.64
N THR A 79 40.08 -24.11 -22.44
CA THR A 79 39.72 -23.34 -23.65
C THR A 79 38.22 -23.04 -23.68
N ASN A 80 37.77 -22.24 -24.66
CA ASN A 80 36.34 -21.97 -24.91
C ASN A 80 35.57 -21.49 -23.65
N LEU A 81 36.16 -20.55 -22.92
CA LEU A 81 35.54 -20.00 -21.72
C LEU A 81 34.27 -19.22 -22.08
N SER A 82 33.17 -19.51 -21.40
CA SER A 82 31.89 -18.83 -21.58
C SER A 82 31.21 -18.49 -20.26
N SER A 83 30.41 -17.43 -20.29
CA SER A 83 29.54 -17.00 -19.19
C SER A 83 28.11 -17.00 -19.69
N SER A 84 27.22 -17.67 -18.96
CA SER A 84 25.80 -17.82 -19.31
C SER A 84 24.94 -17.84 -18.05
N GLY A 85 23.60 -17.87 -18.19
CA GLY A 85 22.68 -17.90 -17.03
C GLY A 85 22.90 -16.74 -16.05
N ILE A 86 23.24 -15.57 -16.59
CA ILE A 86 23.57 -14.38 -15.80
C ILE A 86 22.27 -13.74 -15.31
N THR A 87 22.19 -13.47 -14.01
CA THR A 87 21.06 -12.79 -13.36
C THR A 87 21.54 -11.57 -12.58
N LEU A 88 20.70 -11.03 -11.69
CA LEU A 88 21.09 -9.97 -10.73
C LEU A 88 22.19 -10.43 -9.76
N THR A 89 22.22 -11.71 -9.39
CA THR A 89 23.09 -12.22 -8.30
C THR A 89 23.81 -13.53 -8.64
N THR A 90 23.64 -14.06 -9.86
CA THR A 90 24.25 -15.33 -10.28
C THR A 90 24.84 -15.26 -11.69
N ALA A 91 25.78 -16.15 -11.97
CA ALA A 91 26.27 -16.42 -13.32
C ALA A 91 26.84 -17.84 -13.39
N THR A 92 26.64 -18.53 -14.52
CA THR A 92 27.22 -19.84 -14.80
C THR A 92 28.45 -19.66 -15.69
N LEU A 93 29.59 -20.13 -15.21
CA LEU A 93 30.87 -20.10 -15.92
C LEU A 93 31.20 -21.51 -16.42
N SER A 94 31.63 -21.63 -17.67
CA SER A 94 32.01 -22.91 -18.27
C SER A 94 33.24 -22.80 -19.14
N TRP A 95 33.94 -23.92 -19.30
CA TRP A 95 35.12 -24.05 -20.14
C TRP A 95 35.24 -25.47 -20.69
N ASP A 96 36.00 -25.63 -21.76
CA ASP A 96 36.39 -26.93 -22.28
C ASP A 96 37.75 -27.34 -21.71
N TYR A 97 37.91 -28.65 -21.50
CA TYR A 97 39.16 -29.23 -21.01
C TYR A 97 39.40 -30.61 -21.60
N SER A 98 40.57 -30.84 -22.18
CA SER A 98 40.92 -32.09 -22.86
C SER A 98 41.85 -33.02 -22.06
N GLY A 99 42.26 -32.61 -20.85
CA GLY A 99 43.09 -33.42 -19.95
C GLY A 99 42.27 -34.14 -18.87
N SER A 100 42.96 -34.73 -17.90
CA SER A 100 42.36 -35.32 -16.69
C SER A 100 42.97 -34.62 -15.47
N PRO A 101 42.35 -33.53 -14.97
CA PRO A 101 42.85 -32.83 -13.81
C PRO A 101 42.31 -33.46 -12.52
N ASP A 102 43.01 -33.25 -11.40
CA ASP A 102 42.45 -33.54 -10.08
C ASP A 102 41.25 -32.62 -9.81
N TYR A 103 41.40 -31.33 -10.09
CA TYR A 103 40.37 -30.30 -10.00
C TYR A 103 40.80 -29.01 -10.74
N PHE A 104 39.91 -28.02 -10.78
CA PHE A 104 40.15 -26.68 -11.31
C PHE A 104 40.14 -25.65 -10.20
N ILE A 105 40.95 -24.62 -10.36
CA ILE A 105 40.86 -23.38 -9.57
C ILE A 105 40.29 -22.31 -10.49
N LEU A 106 39.10 -21.83 -10.15
CA LEU A 106 38.46 -20.68 -10.77
C LEU A 106 38.74 -19.45 -9.91
N SER A 107 39.16 -18.37 -10.54
CA SER A 107 39.47 -17.10 -9.89
C SER A 107 38.62 -16.01 -10.50
N TYR A 108 37.91 -15.26 -9.68
CA TYR A 108 37.05 -14.16 -10.13
C TYR A 108 37.21 -12.92 -9.27
N LYS A 109 36.90 -11.75 -9.82
CA LYS A 109 36.88 -10.49 -9.08
C LYS A 109 35.82 -9.54 -9.61
N SER A 110 35.24 -8.77 -8.71
CA SER A 110 34.44 -7.60 -9.06
C SER A 110 35.36 -6.44 -9.45
N SER A 111 34.87 -5.58 -10.34
CA SER A 111 35.43 -4.25 -10.61
C SER A 111 35.49 -3.34 -9.38
N THR A 112 34.65 -3.58 -8.35
CA THR A 112 34.52 -2.72 -7.16
C THR A 112 35.42 -3.11 -5.99
N THR A 113 35.66 -4.41 -5.76
CA THR A 113 36.43 -4.91 -4.60
C THR A 113 37.88 -5.29 -4.91
N GLY A 114 38.27 -5.30 -6.20
CA GLY A 114 39.65 -5.37 -6.69
C GLY A 114 40.40 -6.71 -6.49
N GLY A 115 40.22 -7.40 -5.37
CA GLY A 115 40.87 -8.67 -5.03
C GLY A 115 40.28 -9.87 -5.78
N TRP A 116 41.15 -10.79 -6.20
CA TRP A 116 40.75 -12.09 -6.77
C TRP A 116 40.29 -13.04 -5.66
N ILE A 117 39.17 -13.72 -5.90
CA ILE A 117 38.60 -14.75 -5.05
C ILE A 117 38.74 -16.07 -5.80
N ASP A 118 39.36 -17.05 -5.14
CA ASP A 118 39.58 -18.37 -5.72
C ASP A 118 38.57 -19.38 -5.16
N VAL A 119 38.04 -20.22 -6.04
CA VAL A 119 37.15 -21.35 -5.72
C VAL A 119 37.62 -22.59 -6.47
N THR A 120 37.37 -23.77 -5.91
CA THR A 120 37.77 -25.05 -6.52
C THR A 120 36.57 -25.86 -6.98
N THR A 121 36.70 -26.58 -8.10
CA THR A 121 35.66 -27.48 -8.61
C THR A 121 36.26 -28.62 -9.41
N THR A 122 35.61 -29.78 -9.44
CA THR A 122 35.98 -30.91 -10.30
C THR A 122 35.21 -30.91 -11.63
N SER A 123 34.18 -30.07 -11.76
CA SER A 123 33.40 -29.90 -12.99
C SER A 123 34.05 -28.87 -13.91
N THR A 124 33.76 -28.95 -15.21
CA THR A 124 34.09 -27.92 -16.20
C THR A 124 33.08 -26.76 -16.23
N THR A 125 32.16 -26.75 -15.26
CA THR A 125 31.17 -25.70 -15.04
C THR A 125 31.16 -25.28 -13.57
N TYR A 126 30.87 -24.00 -13.32
CA TYR A 126 30.75 -23.46 -11.96
C TYR A 126 29.70 -22.35 -11.92
N SER A 127 28.76 -22.44 -10.97
CA SER A 127 27.74 -21.41 -10.75
C SER A 127 28.18 -20.47 -9.65
N LEU A 128 28.46 -19.21 -10.00
CA LEU A 128 28.65 -18.13 -9.05
C LEU A 128 27.29 -17.68 -8.51
N THR A 129 27.24 -17.44 -7.21
CA THR A 129 26.06 -16.92 -6.49
C THR A 129 26.47 -15.74 -5.60
N ALA A 130 25.49 -15.05 -5.04
CA ALA A 130 25.71 -13.87 -4.18
C ALA A 130 26.56 -12.77 -4.86
N LEU A 131 26.44 -12.63 -6.17
CA LEU A 131 27.03 -11.53 -6.93
C LEU A 131 26.25 -10.23 -6.66
N THR A 132 26.92 -9.10 -6.83
CA THR A 132 26.32 -7.77 -6.77
C THR A 132 25.66 -7.47 -8.11
N SER A 133 24.44 -6.92 -8.11
CA SER A 133 23.74 -6.50 -9.33
C SER A 133 24.43 -5.32 -10.00
N GLY A 134 24.23 -5.16 -11.31
CA GLY A 134 24.80 -4.09 -12.13
C GLY A 134 26.33 -4.02 -12.10
N THR A 135 27.01 -5.11 -11.78
CA THR A 135 28.44 -5.13 -11.47
C THR A 135 29.21 -5.91 -12.52
N TYR A 136 30.34 -5.33 -12.92
CA TYR A 136 31.29 -5.95 -13.86
C TYR A 136 32.20 -6.94 -13.13
N TYR A 137 32.29 -8.16 -13.64
CA TYR A 137 33.14 -9.23 -13.13
C TYR A 137 34.17 -9.67 -14.16
N ASN A 138 35.39 -9.92 -13.68
CA ASN A 138 36.43 -10.61 -14.42
C ASN A 138 36.64 -12.00 -13.84
N TRP A 139 36.91 -13.00 -14.67
CA TRP A 139 37.20 -14.35 -14.21
C TRP A 139 38.20 -15.07 -15.11
N ARG A 140 38.85 -16.10 -14.57
CA ARG A 140 39.81 -16.99 -15.24
C ARG A 140 39.86 -18.33 -14.52
N VAL A 141 40.36 -19.36 -15.18
CA VAL A 141 40.46 -20.71 -14.60
C VAL A 141 41.82 -21.34 -14.92
N ARG A 142 42.27 -22.26 -14.08
CA ARG A 142 43.41 -23.15 -14.35
C ARG A 142 43.14 -24.55 -13.83
N ALA A 143 43.77 -25.53 -14.43
CA ALA A 143 43.72 -26.91 -13.98
C ALA A 143 44.80 -27.22 -12.96
N VAL A 144 44.48 -28.06 -11.99
CA VAL A 144 45.43 -28.72 -11.09
C VAL A 144 45.51 -30.16 -11.56
N CYS A 145 46.61 -30.51 -12.23
CA CYS A 145 46.78 -31.82 -12.86
C CYS A 145 47.39 -32.87 -11.94
N ASP A 146 48.13 -32.44 -10.93
CA ASP A 146 48.59 -33.29 -9.83
C ASP A 146 48.73 -32.43 -8.58
N SER A 147 47.77 -32.58 -7.67
CA SER A 147 47.69 -31.84 -6.42
C SER A 147 48.76 -32.23 -5.41
N SER A 148 49.33 -33.43 -5.50
CA SER A 148 50.37 -33.92 -4.58
C SER A 148 51.71 -33.19 -4.75
N VAL A 149 51.96 -32.67 -5.96
CA VAL A 149 53.18 -31.94 -6.32
C VAL A 149 52.93 -30.52 -6.81
N SER A 150 51.69 -30.02 -6.66
CA SER A 150 51.28 -28.67 -7.12
C SER A 150 51.53 -28.43 -8.62
N HIS A 151 51.34 -29.46 -9.46
CA HIS A 151 51.45 -29.34 -10.92
C HIS A 151 50.18 -28.73 -11.49
N VAL A 152 50.29 -27.50 -11.97
CA VAL A 152 49.16 -26.69 -12.43
C VAL A 152 49.38 -26.16 -13.84
N SER A 153 48.30 -25.90 -14.56
CA SER A 153 48.35 -25.22 -15.85
C SER A 153 48.63 -23.73 -15.65
N ALA A 154 49.00 -23.04 -16.72
CA ALA A 154 48.86 -21.59 -16.75
C ALA A 154 47.39 -21.18 -16.57
N TRP A 155 47.17 -19.96 -16.08
CA TRP A 155 45.84 -19.35 -16.09
C TRP A 155 45.37 -19.10 -17.53
N THR A 156 44.08 -19.25 -17.76
CA THR A 156 43.46 -18.78 -19.00
C THR A 156 43.55 -17.26 -19.16
N SER A 157 43.27 -16.77 -20.36
CA SER A 157 42.92 -15.37 -20.55
C SER A 157 41.73 -14.98 -19.66
N THR A 158 41.71 -13.73 -19.22
CA THR A 158 40.61 -13.20 -18.41
C THR A 158 39.40 -12.96 -19.30
N GLN A 159 38.28 -13.54 -18.91
CA GLN A 159 36.96 -13.27 -19.47
C GLN A 159 36.17 -12.35 -18.54
N ALA A 160 35.11 -11.75 -19.06
CA ALA A 160 34.28 -10.85 -18.29
C ALA A 160 32.79 -10.99 -18.60
N PHE A 161 31.98 -10.60 -17.63
CA PHE A 161 30.53 -10.50 -17.76
C PHE A 161 29.98 -9.43 -16.81
N ASN A 162 28.76 -8.96 -17.08
CA ASN A 162 28.04 -8.01 -16.24
C ASN A 162 26.80 -8.69 -15.67
N THR A 163 26.58 -8.62 -14.36
CA THR A 163 25.28 -8.95 -13.78
C THR A 163 24.23 -7.95 -14.23
N TRP A 164 22.97 -8.38 -14.22
CA TRP A 164 21.86 -7.49 -14.59
C TRP A 164 21.72 -6.35 -13.59
N THR A 165 21.20 -5.21 -14.06
CA THR A 165 20.83 -4.10 -13.18
C THR A 165 19.41 -4.30 -12.68
N GLN A 166 19.19 -4.06 -11.39
CA GLN A 166 17.85 -4.14 -10.81
C GLN A 166 16.91 -3.14 -11.49
N CYS A 167 15.66 -3.54 -11.73
CA CYS A 167 14.63 -2.64 -12.24
C CYS A 167 14.46 -1.44 -11.30
N ALA A 168 14.23 -0.25 -11.85
CA ALA A 168 14.16 0.98 -11.06
C ALA A 168 12.86 1.07 -10.26
N ASP A 169 12.91 1.64 -9.05
CA ASP A 169 11.74 1.72 -8.18
C ASP A 169 10.66 2.67 -8.72
N PRO A 170 9.35 2.32 -8.62
CA PRO A 170 8.26 3.26 -8.88
C PRO A 170 8.27 4.44 -7.91
N VAL A 171 7.88 5.63 -8.38
CA VAL A 171 7.84 6.87 -7.57
C VAL A 171 6.52 7.62 -7.70
N ASN A 172 6.30 8.60 -6.81
CA ASN A 172 5.06 9.40 -6.71
C ASN A 172 3.80 8.53 -6.54
N LEU A 173 3.87 7.58 -5.60
CA LEU A 173 2.77 6.70 -5.26
C LEU A 173 1.67 7.50 -4.56
N VAL A 174 0.43 7.38 -5.06
CA VAL A 174 -0.73 8.09 -4.52
C VAL A 174 -1.96 7.19 -4.45
N ALA A 175 -2.73 7.33 -3.37
CA ALA A 175 -4.08 6.79 -3.25
C ALA A 175 -5.09 7.93 -3.43
N SER A 176 -6.09 7.72 -4.28
CA SER A 176 -7.07 8.74 -4.66
C SER A 176 -8.43 8.10 -4.99
N ALA A 177 -9.46 8.93 -5.20
CA ALA A 177 -10.81 8.46 -5.55
C ALA A 177 -11.31 7.34 -4.62
N ILE A 178 -11.10 7.51 -3.32
CA ILE A 178 -11.53 6.56 -2.29
C ILE A 178 -13.06 6.62 -2.19
N THR A 179 -13.71 5.46 -2.30
CA THR A 179 -15.16 5.29 -2.16
C THR A 179 -15.47 4.46 -0.93
N THR A 180 -16.74 4.07 -0.76
CA THR A 180 -17.17 3.19 0.35
C THR A 180 -16.76 1.73 0.18
N SER A 181 -16.19 1.37 -0.98
CA SER A 181 -15.80 -0.01 -1.29
C SER A 181 -14.60 -0.12 -2.22
N GLY A 182 -13.88 0.97 -2.48
CA GLY A 182 -12.79 0.98 -3.45
C GLY A 182 -11.88 2.20 -3.38
N VAL A 183 -10.81 2.15 -4.15
CA VAL A 183 -9.78 3.20 -4.24
C VAL A 183 -9.11 3.14 -5.61
N THR A 184 -8.54 4.24 -6.07
CA THR A 184 -7.60 4.26 -7.20
C THR A 184 -6.18 4.55 -6.73
N LEU A 185 -5.28 3.61 -7.00
CA LEU A 185 -3.85 3.70 -6.68
C LEU A 185 -3.08 4.01 -7.97
N ALA A 186 -2.12 4.94 -7.90
CA ALA A 186 -1.35 5.37 -9.06
C ALA A 186 0.10 5.69 -8.72
N TRP A 187 0.98 5.64 -9.72
CA TRP A 187 2.42 5.91 -9.62
C TRP A 187 2.98 6.44 -10.95
N THR A 188 4.26 6.81 -10.98
CA THR A 188 4.97 7.26 -12.19
C THR A 188 5.51 6.07 -12.99
N SER A 189 5.47 6.15 -14.32
CA SER A 189 6.04 5.12 -15.19
C SER A 189 7.54 4.96 -14.99
N VAL A 190 7.99 3.72 -14.85
CA VAL A 190 9.40 3.31 -14.84
C VAL A 190 9.84 2.96 -16.27
N TRP A 191 10.96 3.52 -16.72
CA TRP A 191 11.49 3.23 -18.05
C TRP A 191 11.95 1.77 -18.15
N GLY A 192 11.48 1.07 -19.18
CA GLY A 192 11.80 -0.34 -19.41
C GLY A 192 11.04 -1.33 -18.53
N ALA A 193 10.08 -0.86 -17.72
CA ALA A 193 9.16 -1.77 -17.03
C ALA A 193 8.22 -2.44 -18.03
N ASP A 194 8.12 -3.75 -17.95
CA ASP A 194 7.16 -4.58 -18.68
C ASP A 194 5.77 -4.51 -18.02
N HIS A 195 5.75 -4.64 -16.69
CA HIS A 195 4.55 -4.52 -15.88
C HIS A 195 4.88 -4.11 -14.43
N TYR A 196 3.83 -3.93 -13.63
CA TYR A 196 3.90 -3.63 -12.21
C TYR A 196 3.13 -4.68 -11.43
N THR A 197 3.65 -4.99 -10.24
CA THR A 197 2.98 -5.86 -9.27
C THR A 197 2.72 -5.05 -8.02
N LEU A 198 1.44 -4.95 -7.67
CA LEU A 198 0.93 -4.26 -6.50
C LEU A 198 0.48 -5.28 -5.47
N ILE A 199 0.78 -5.01 -4.22
CA ILE A 199 0.27 -5.76 -3.07
C ILE A 199 -0.47 -4.83 -2.13
N TYR A 200 -1.55 -5.30 -1.51
CA TYR A 200 -2.27 -4.56 -0.48
C TYR A 200 -2.81 -5.49 0.61
N SER A 201 -2.98 -4.94 1.81
CA SER A 201 -3.54 -5.65 2.96
C SER A 201 -4.30 -4.66 3.83
N ALA A 202 -5.35 -5.13 4.51
CA ALA A 202 -5.89 -4.38 5.64
C ALA A 202 -4.78 -4.18 6.69
N ASP A 203 -4.77 -3.03 7.35
CA ASP A 203 -3.74 -2.66 8.31
C ASP A 203 -3.63 -3.70 9.44
N GLY A 204 -2.41 -4.05 9.82
CA GLY A 204 -2.10 -5.16 10.74
C GLY A 204 -2.34 -6.58 10.18
N GLY A 205 -2.79 -6.72 8.93
CA GLY A 205 -2.92 -8.00 8.25
C GLY A 205 -1.56 -8.62 7.88
N THR A 206 -1.48 -9.96 7.93
CA THR A 206 -0.28 -10.72 7.49
C THR A 206 -0.41 -11.28 6.08
N THR A 207 -1.61 -11.22 5.50
CA THR A 207 -1.93 -11.72 4.16
C THR A 207 -2.13 -10.56 3.21
N TRP A 208 -1.32 -10.52 2.16
CA TRP A 208 -1.38 -9.48 1.13
C TRP A 208 -2.05 -10.02 -0.13
N ASP A 209 -3.07 -9.32 -0.60
CA ASP A 209 -3.63 -9.51 -1.94
C ASP A 209 -2.65 -8.98 -2.98
N THR A 210 -2.58 -9.62 -4.14
CA THR A 210 -1.63 -9.27 -5.21
C THR A 210 -2.36 -9.02 -6.51
N VAL A 211 -1.99 -7.94 -7.21
CA VAL A 211 -2.53 -7.59 -8.53
C VAL A 211 -1.41 -7.12 -9.45
N SER A 212 -1.43 -7.58 -10.69
CA SER A 212 -0.47 -7.16 -11.72
C SER A 212 -1.17 -6.30 -12.78
N THR A 213 -0.46 -5.30 -13.30
CA THR A 213 -0.98 -4.40 -14.34
C THR A 213 0.16 -3.87 -15.21
N THR A 214 -0.13 -3.60 -16.48
CA THR A 214 0.80 -2.89 -17.39
C THR A 214 0.59 -1.37 -17.36
N SER A 215 -0.47 -0.90 -16.69
CA SER A 215 -0.78 0.52 -16.52
C SER A 215 -0.14 1.07 -15.25
N THR A 216 0.01 2.40 -15.17
CA THR A 216 0.56 3.09 -13.99
C THR A 216 -0.51 3.50 -12.97
N SER A 217 -1.71 2.93 -13.09
CA SER A 217 -2.81 3.13 -12.17
C SER A 217 -3.71 1.89 -12.13
N ILE A 218 -4.31 1.63 -10.98
CA ILE A 218 -5.29 0.56 -10.79
C ILE A 218 -6.40 0.98 -9.84
N SER A 219 -7.63 0.60 -10.15
CA SER A 219 -8.78 0.78 -9.25
C SER A 219 -9.08 -0.56 -8.56
N LEU A 220 -9.02 -0.56 -7.23
CA LEU A 220 -9.41 -1.68 -6.40
C LEU A 220 -10.87 -1.52 -5.98
N THR A 221 -11.60 -2.63 -5.91
CA THR A 221 -13.03 -2.68 -5.56
C THR A 221 -13.31 -3.83 -4.62
N GLY A 222 -14.42 -3.76 -3.88
CA GLY A 222 -14.80 -4.81 -2.92
C GLY A 222 -14.00 -4.75 -1.61
N LEU A 223 -13.39 -3.60 -1.32
CA LEU A 223 -12.68 -3.36 -0.07
C LEU A 223 -13.67 -3.08 1.07
N THR A 224 -13.28 -3.41 2.29
CA THR A 224 -14.13 -3.28 3.47
C THR A 224 -14.20 -1.81 3.91
N SER A 225 -15.42 -1.29 4.09
CA SER A 225 -15.65 0.08 4.56
C SER A 225 -15.06 0.33 5.94
N GLY A 226 -14.57 1.55 6.19
CA GLY A 226 -13.96 1.95 7.47
C GLY A 226 -12.62 1.30 7.78
N THR A 227 -12.10 0.45 6.88
CA THR A 227 -10.84 -0.26 7.08
C THR A 227 -9.69 0.51 6.44
N THR A 228 -8.60 0.68 7.19
CA THR A 228 -7.33 1.21 6.68
C THR A 228 -6.57 0.10 5.96
N TYR A 229 -5.98 0.41 4.81
CA TYR A 229 -5.18 -0.50 4.02
C TYR A 229 -3.78 0.07 3.81
N SER A 230 -2.80 -0.81 3.93
CA SER A 230 -1.44 -0.59 3.47
C SER A 230 -1.25 -1.20 2.09
N TRP A 231 -0.43 -0.55 1.26
CA TRP A 231 -0.17 -1.01 -0.10
C TRP A 231 1.25 -0.71 -0.54
N GLN A 232 1.75 -1.53 -1.44
CA GLN A 232 3.09 -1.39 -2.02
C GLN A 232 3.04 -1.76 -3.50
N VAL A 233 3.93 -1.17 -4.29
CA VAL A 233 4.08 -1.51 -5.71
C VAL A 233 5.55 -1.65 -6.07
N ARG A 234 5.84 -2.59 -6.98
CA ARG A 234 7.15 -2.75 -7.63
C ARG A 234 6.98 -2.77 -9.14
N SER A 235 8.03 -2.43 -9.87
CA SER A 235 8.11 -2.65 -11.31
C SER A 235 8.91 -3.90 -11.65
N SER A 236 8.50 -4.58 -12.72
CA SER A 236 9.17 -5.73 -13.29
C SER A 236 9.63 -5.37 -14.70
N CYS A 237 10.94 -5.47 -14.95
CA CYS A 237 11.54 -5.12 -16.24
C CYS A 237 11.60 -6.32 -17.21
N GLN A 238 11.11 -7.49 -16.79
CA GLN A 238 10.97 -8.70 -17.59
C GLN A 238 9.60 -9.33 -17.31
N ALA A 239 8.99 -9.91 -18.33
CA ALA A 239 7.66 -10.52 -18.24
C ALA A 239 7.61 -11.74 -17.31
N ASP A 240 8.75 -12.37 -16.99
CA ASP A 240 8.87 -13.54 -16.13
C ASP A 240 9.22 -13.21 -14.66
N ASP A 241 9.17 -11.92 -14.28
CA ASP A 241 9.52 -11.44 -12.94
C ASP A 241 10.97 -11.77 -12.49
N SER A 242 11.88 -12.05 -13.42
CA SER A 242 13.29 -12.34 -13.11
C SER A 242 14.12 -11.09 -12.76
N ASN A 243 13.62 -9.89 -13.09
CA ASN A 243 14.27 -8.61 -12.78
C ASN A 243 13.25 -7.58 -12.27
N ASN A 244 13.17 -7.47 -10.95
CA ASN A 244 12.17 -6.63 -10.28
C ASN A 244 12.84 -5.58 -9.39
N SER A 245 12.18 -4.44 -9.23
CA SER A 245 12.52 -3.42 -8.23
C SER A 245 12.16 -3.91 -6.83
N ALA A 246 12.56 -3.16 -5.80
CA ALA A 246 12.01 -3.39 -4.48
C ALA A 246 10.52 -3.02 -4.46
N PHE A 247 9.76 -3.57 -3.50
CA PHE A 247 8.42 -3.05 -3.21
C PHE A 247 8.57 -1.69 -2.51
N VAL A 248 7.94 -0.67 -3.08
CA VAL A 248 7.87 0.67 -2.52
C VAL A 248 6.50 0.85 -1.91
N ALA A 249 6.47 1.24 -0.63
CA ALA A 249 5.22 1.51 0.07
C ALA A 249 4.62 2.85 -0.38
N GLY A 250 3.33 2.86 -0.65
CA GLY A 250 2.55 4.08 -0.80
C GLY A 250 2.07 4.60 0.55
N THR A 251 1.37 5.72 0.54
CA THR A 251 0.68 6.20 1.73
C THR A 251 -0.54 5.34 2.00
N ASP A 252 -0.71 4.89 3.25
CA ASP A 252 -1.91 4.18 3.69
C ASP A 252 -3.18 4.99 3.42
N PHE A 253 -4.30 4.31 3.22
CA PHE A 253 -5.59 4.93 2.96
C PHE A 253 -6.70 4.20 3.71
N THR A 254 -7.77 4.92 4.06
CA THR A 254 -8.94 4.36 4.76
C THR A 254 -10.16 4.42 3.86
N ILE A 255 -10.82 3.27 3.64
CA ILE A 255 -12.04 3.21 2.84
C ILE A 255 -13.17 3.94 3.56
N LEU A 256 -13.92 4.76 2.82
CA LEU A 256 -15.01 5.55 3.39
C LEU A 256 -16.10 4.63 3.97
N ILE A 257 -16.79 5.11 5.00
CA ILE A 257 -17.96 4.40 5.54
C ILE A 257 -19.20 4.94 4.83
N PRO A 258 -20.13 4.09 4.35
CA PRO A 258 -21.37 4.57 3.76
C PRO A 258 -22.18 5.39 4.75
N CYS A 259 -22.72 6.52 4.29
CA CYS A 259 -23.64 7.37 5.05
C CYS A 259 -25.06 6.80 4.87
N ASN A 260 -25.57 6.16 5.91
CA ASN A 260 -26.88 5.53 5.98
C ASN A 260 -27.79 6.16 7.05
N LEU A 261 -27.37 7.31 7.58
CA LEU A 261 -28.14 8.11 8.53
C LEU A 261 -29.48 8.48 7.88
N ALA A 262 -30.57 8.22 8.58
CA ALA A 262 -31.91 8.59 8.18
C ALA A 262 -32.65 9.19 9.36
N ILE A 263 -33.25 10.35 9.15
CA ILE A 263 -33.99 11.08 10.18
C ILE A 263 -35.43 11.28 9.74
N THR A 264 -36.36 11.13 10.68
CA THR A 264 -37.77 11.45 10.48
C THR A 264 -38.21 12.42 11.55
N THR A 265 -38.76 13.55 11.12
CA THR A 265 -39.21 14.62 12.01
C THR A 265 -40.73 14.71 12.05
N SER A 266 -41.28 15.09 13.20
CA SER A 266 -42.70 15.38 13.38
C SER A 266 -42.87 16.63 14.23
N GLY A 267 -44.06 17.25 14.15
CA GLY A 267 -44.38 18.40 14.97
C GLY A 267 -45.86 18.46 15.34
N THR A 268 -46.13 19.20 16.40
CA THR A 268 -47.46 19.58 16.87
C THR A 268 -47.51 21.11 16.91
N ASP A 269 -48.49 21.68 16.21
CA ASP A 269 -48.78 23.11 16.17
C ASP A 269 -49.16 23.66 17.56
N VAL A 270 -49.02 24.98 17.75
CA VAL A 270 -49.40 25.62 19.03
C VAL A 270 -50.92 25.59 19.22
N THR A 271 -51.39 25.55 20.46
CA THR A 271 -52.83 25.39 20.75
C THR A 271 -53.65 26.65 20.49
N CYS A 272 -53.04 27.83 20.61
CA CYS A 272 -53.69 29.14 20.47
C CYS A 272 -52.78 30.13 19.73
N ASN A 273 -53.37 31.21 19.21
CA ASN A 273 -52.58 32.34 18.69
C ASN A 273 -51.66 32.88 19.81
N ALA A 274 -50.40 33.13 19.49
CA ALA A 274 -49.35 33.57 20.43
C ALA A 274 -49.06 32.62 21.60
N ALA A 275 -49.52 31.36 21.57
CA ALA A 275 -49.07 30.34 22.51
C ALA A 275 -47.66 29.84 22.15
N ALA A 276 -46.95 29.36 23.17
CA ALA A 276 -45.60 28.79 23.06
C ALA A 276 -45.60 27.36 23.62
N ASP A 277 -46.51 26.51 23.13
CA ASP A 277 -46.68 25.12 23.55
C ASP A 277 -46.51 24.11 22.43
N GLY A 278 -45.97 24.55 21.29
CA GLY A 278 -45.65 23.71 20.15
C GLY A 278 -44.55 22.70 20.50
N ILE A 279 -44.53 21.61 19.74
CA ILE A 279 -43.60 20.49 19.96
C ILE A 279 -43.00 20.08 18.62
N VAL A 280 -41.69 19.85 18.59
CA VAL A 280 -41.03 19.13 17.49
C VAL A 280 -40.31 17.91 18.03
N SER A 281 -40.23 16.87 17.21
CA SER A 281 -39.44 15.69 17.54
C SER A 281 -38.71 15.14 16.32
N VAL A 282 -37.60 14.46 16.58
CA VAL A 282 -36.80 13.76 15.58
C VAL A 282 -36.56 12.33 16.05
N SER A 283 -36.69 11.39 15.12
CA SER A 283 -36.26 10.02 15.28
C SER A 283 -35.09 9.76 14.34
N VAL A 284 -34.03 9.15 14.88
CA VAL A 284 -32.78 8.88 14.17
C VAL A 284 -32.64 7.37 13.98
N SER A 285 -32.29 6.96 12.77
CA SER A 285 -32.02 5.57 12.42
C SER A 285 -30.82 5.48 11.49
N GLY A 286 -30.19 4.31 11.42
CA GLY A 286 -29.04 4.07 10.54
C GLY A 286 -27.73 4.72 10.97
N ALA A 287 -27.70 5.58 11.99
CA ALA A 287 -26.47 6.21 12.50
C ALA A 287 -25.37 5.19 12.84
N TYR A 288 -24.13 5.52 12.53
CA TYR A 288 -22.97 4.75 12.96
C TYR A 288 -22.48 5.24 14.32
N GLY A 289 -22.49 4.35 15.33
CA GLY A 289 -22.08 4.71 16.68
C GLY A 289 -23.08 5.65 17.37
N ASN A 290 -22.57 6.60 18.13
CA ASN A 290 -23.37 7.66 18.72
C ASN A 290 -23.71 8.74 17.68
N HIS A 291 -24.66 9.59 18.04
CA HIS A 291 -25.04 10.73 17.22
C HIS A 291 -25.32 11.95 18.09
N THR A 292 -25.17 13.11 17.45
CA THR A 292 -25.50 14.42 18.00
C THR A 292 -26.73 14.96 17.29
N ILE A 293 -27.64 15.55 18.04
CA ILE A 293 -28.81 16.26 17.55
C ILE A 293 -28.57 17.73 17.85
N LEU A 294 -28.78 18.61 16.87
CA LEU A 294 -28.74 20.04 17.05
C LEU A 294 -29.90 20.69 16.29
N TRP A 295 -30.84 21.24 17.03
CA TRP A 295 -31.93 22.06 16.49
C TRP A 295 -31.48 23.50 16.28
N SER A 296 -32.20 24.23 15.44
CA SER A 296 -31.95 25.64 15.12
C SER A 296 -32.09 26.59 16.31
N ASP A 297 -32.76 26.17 17.38
CA ASP A 297 -32.87 26.88 18.66
C ASP A 297 -31.72 26.53 19.63
N GLY A 298 -30.79 25.67 19.22
CA GLY A 298 -29.67 25.19 20.02
C GLY A 298 -29.97 23.96 20.89
N SER A 299 -31.21 23.44 20.88
CA SER A 299 -31.57 22.23 21.63
C SER A 299 -30.88 20.99 21.06
N THR A 300 -30.50 20.06 21.93
CA THR A 300 -29.93 18.76 21.55
C THR A 300 -30.81 17.57 21.89
N SER A 301 -32.06 17.84 22.28
CA SER A 301 -33.02 16.80 22.68
C SER A 301 -33.74 16.22 21.46
N ALA A 302 -34.05 14.92 21.51
CA ALA A 302 -34.85 14.26 20.47
C ALA A 302 -36.31 14.80 20.38
N SER A 303 -36.81 15.39 21.46
CA SER A 303 -38.09 16.10 21.50
C SER A 303 -37.89 17.44 22.19
N VAL A 304 -38.39 18.50 21.56
CA VAL A 304 -38.33 19.88 22.06
C VAL A 304 -39.75 20.41 22.16
N THR A 305 -40.09 20.92 23.34
CA THR A 305 -41.42 21.41 23.69
C THR A 305 -41.36 22.89 24.04
N ALA A 306 -42.52 23.50 24.22
CA ALA A 306 -42.65 24.91 24.59
C ALA A 306 -42.08 25.86 23.52
N LEU A 307 -42.41 25.55 22.27
CA LEU A 307 -41.93 26.27 21.09
C LEU A 307 -42.98 27.24 20.56
N ASP A 308 -42.51 28.41 20.14
CA ASP A 308 -43.29 29.39 19.39
C ASP A 308 -43.59 28.90 17.95
N PRO A 309 -44.55 29.51 17.24
CA PRO A 309 -44.74 29.28 15.82
C PRO A 309 -43.48 29.65 15.03
N GLY A 310 -43.06 28.77 14.13
CA GLY A 310 -41.83 28.95 13.37
C GLY A 310 -41.33 27.68 12.70
N THR A 311 -40.28 27.81 11.90
CA THR A 311 -39.62 26.66 11.27
C THR A 311 -38.39 26.25 12.08
N TYR A 312 -38.39 25.01 12.53
CA TYR A 312 -37.32 24.38 13.30
C TYR A 312 -36.55 23.42 12.41
N THR A 313 -35.25 23.66 12.25
CA THR A 313 -34.36 22.79 11.46
C THR A 313 -33.51 21.97 12.41
N VAL A 314 -33.48 20.66 12.23
CA VAL A 314 -32.59 19.75 12.96
C VAL A 314 -31.43 19.35 12.05
N THR A 315 -30.23 19.35 12.62
CA THR A 315 -29.03 18.73 12.06
C THR A 315 -28.66 17.55 12.95
N VAL A 316 -28.52 16.37 12.35
CA VAL A 316 -28.05 15.18 13.04
C VAL A 316 -26.70 14.79 12.45
N THR A 317 -25.72 14.52 13.30
CA THR A 317 -24.38 14.09 12.90
C THR A 317 -23.97 12.85 13.68
N ASP A 318 -23.53 11.80 13.00
CA ASP A 318 -23.03 10.58 13.64
C ASP A 318 -21.50 10.59 13.85
N ASP A 319 -20.97 9.56 14.51
CA ASP A 319 -19.53 9.44 14.81
C ASP A 319 -18.63 9.32 13.57
N ASN A 320 -19.20 9.03 12.39
CA ASN A 320 -18.50 8.99 11.10
C ASN A 320 -18.62 10.30 10.31
N ASN A 321 -19.10 11.37 10.95
CA ASN A 321 -19.34 12.67 10.32
C ASN A 321 -20.37 12.63 9.19
N CYS A 322 -21.25 11.62 9.13
CA CYS A 322 -22.40 11.63 8.24
C CYS A 322 -23.44 12.61 8.81
N VAL A 323 -23.92 13.54 7.98
CA VAL A 323 -24.80 14.64 8.40
C VAL A 323 -26.11 14.59 7.62
N GLU A 324 -27.23 14.65 8.35
CA GLU A 324 -28.56 14.79 7.77
C GLU A 324 -29.30 15.98 8.36
N THR A 325 -30.14 16.63 7.55
CA THR A 325 -30.92 17.79 7.97
C THR A 325 -32.38 17.66 7.57
N ALA A 326 -33.27 18.09 8.45
CA ALA A 326 -34.71 18.11 8.21
C ALA A 326 -35.33 19.34 8.90
N SER A 327 -36.49 19.77 8.41
CA SER A 327 -37.20 20.91 8.97
C SER A 327 -38.65 20.58 9.26
N VAL A 328 -39.16 21.09 10.38
CA VAL A 328 -40.57 21.04 10.77
C VAL A 328 -41.05 22.47 10.98
N THR A 329 -42.26 22.79 10.54
CA THR A 329 -42.88 24.09 10.82
C THR A 329 -43.99 23.90 11.82
N ILE A 330 -43.93 24.66 12.90
CA ILE A 330 -45.02 24.85 13.86
C ILE A 330 -45.81 26.06 13.37
N THR A 331 -47.10 25.88 13.18
CA THR A 331 -48.05 26.94 12.82
C THR A 331 -48.91 27.31 14.02
N GLU A 332 -49.55 28.47 13.95
CA GLU A 332 -50.55 28.89 14.92
C GLU A 332 -51.93 29.03 14.28
N PRO A 333 -53.00 28.86 15.08
CA PRO A 333 -54.35 29.23 14.64
C PRO A 333 -54.42 30.71 14.25
N ILE A 334 -55.16 31.00 13.17
CA ILE A 334 -55.47 32.38 12.78
C ILE A 334 -56.34 33.01 13.87
N ALA A 335 -55.96 34.20 14.33
CA ALA A 335 -56.75 34.98 15.28
C ALA A 335 -58.17 35.21 14.76
N SER A 336 -59.16 34.72 15.49
CA SER A 336 -60.57 34.87 15.12
C SER A 336 -61.09 36.23 15.58
N VAL A 337 -61.38 37.10 14.61
CA VAL A 337 -62.00 38.40 14.83
C VAL A 337 -63.43 38.38 14.29
N SER A 338 -64.40 38.70 15.13
CA SER A 338 -65.81 38.78 14.72
C SER A 338 -66.37 40.16 15.00
N THR A 339 -67.23 40.67 14.12
CA THR A 339 -67.93 41.94 14.33
C THR A 339 -69.40 41.67 14.56
N THR A 340 -69.93 42.16 15.68
CA THR A 340 -71.36 42.08 15.99
C THR A 340 -72.00 43.44 15.70
N THR A 341 -72.93 43.47 14.75
CA THR A 341 -73.69 44.68 14.39
C THR A 341 -75.04 44.67 15.09
N VAL A 342 -75.33 45.70 15.90
CA VAL A 342 -76.60 45.82 16.64
C VAL A 342 -77.18 47.20 16.43
N THR A 343 -78.50 47.27 16.21
CA THR A 343 -79.26 48.51 16.25
C THR A 343 -80.27 48.42 17.40
N ALA A 344 -80.21 49.36 18.33
CA ALA A 344 -81.09 49.41 19.50
C ALA A 344 -81.67 50.82 19.71
N CYS A 345 -82.76 50.93 20.45
CA CYS A 345 -83.33 52.23 20.82
C CYS A 345 -82.91 52.61 22.25
N ASP A 346 -82.55 53.87 22.43
CA ASP A 346 -82.20 54.53 23.70
C ASP A 346 -80.96 54.00 24.44
N SER A 347 -80.85 52.68 24.66
CA SER A 347 -79.68 52.07 25.31
C SER A 347 -79.49 50.60 24.92
N TYR A 348 -78.25 50.11 24.99
CA TYR A 348 -77.90 48.71 24.77
C TYR A 348 -76.83 48.25 25.77
N ALA A 349 -77.12 47.19 26.53
CA ALA A 349 -76.13 46.52 27.37
C ALA A 349 -75.39 45.47 26.54
N TRP A 350 -74.06 45.54 26.51
CA TRP A 350 -73.24 44.60 25.74
C TRP A 350 -72.52 43.59 26.65
N ILE A 351 -71.90 42.59 26.04
CA ILE A 351 -71.23 41.47 26.73
C ILE A 351 -70.02 41.91 27.58
N ASP A 352 -69.55 43.14 27.42
CA ASP A 352 -68.52 43.76 28.26
C ASP A 352 -69.06 44.27 29.61
N GLY A 353 -70.36 44.14 29.86
CA GLY A 353 -71.03 44.61 31.07
C GLY A 353 -71.36 46.10 31.08
N ASN A 354 -71.01 46.83 30.02
CA ASN A 354 -71.33 48.26 29.90
C ASN A 354 -72.69 48.47 29.23
N THR A 355 -73.35 49.58 29.58
CA THR A 355 -74.57 50.05 28.90
C THR A 355 -74.24 51.27 28.05
N TYR A 356 -74.42 51.12 26.75
CA TYR A 356 -74.18 52.14 25.75
C TYR A 356 -75.45 52.93 25.48
N THR A 357 -75.41 54.25 25.66
CA THR A 357 -76.51 55.19 25.35
C THR A 357 -76.22 56.03 24.09
N SER A 358 -75.15 55.70 23.37
CA SER A 358 -74.73 56.33 22.11
C SER A 358 -74.09 55.28 21.21
N SER A 359 -74.15 55.48 19.89
CA SER A 359 -73.53 54.60 18.90
C SER A 359 -72.02 54.43 19.15
N ASN A 360 -71.49 53.23 18.94
CA ASN A 360 -70.09 52.89 19.19
C ASN A 360 -69.59 51.83 18.20
N ASN A 361 -68.39 52.02 17.65
CA ASN A 361 -67.74 51.09 16.71
C ASN A 361 -66.30 50.70 17.08
N THR A 362 -65.87 51.04 18.30
CA THR A 362 -64.51 50.75 18.80
C THR A 362 -64.50 49.82 20.01
N ALA A 363 -65.66 49.55 20.61
CA ALA A 363 -65.78 48.66 21.75
C ALA A 363 -65.42 47.23 21.33
N THR A 364 -64.46 46.64 22.05
CA THR A 364 -64.00 45.27 21.84
C THR A 364 -64.14 44.47 23.12
N TYR A 365 -64.43 43.18 22.98
CA TYR A 365 -64.47 42.25 24.09
C TYR A 365 -63.72 40.98 23.73
N THR A 366 -62.84 40.55 24.63
CA THR A 366 -62.03 39.35 24.45
C THR A 366 -62.73 38.16 25.11
N LEU A 367 -63.09 37.18 24.30
CA LEU A 367 -63.65 35.90 24.76
C LEU A 367 -62.51 34.89 24.88
N THR A 368 -62.39 34.25 26.04
CA THR A 368 -61.40 33.18 26.25
C THR A 368 -62.11 31.85 26.36
N ASN A 369 -61.69 30.84 25.59
CA ASN A 369 -62.22 29.49 25.70
C ASN A 369 -61.64 28.75 26.93
N VAL A 370 -62.13 27.54 27.20
CA VAL A 370 -61.65 26.70 28.32
C VAL A 370 -60.18 26.30 28.22
N SER A 371 -59.58 26.40 27.04
CA SER A 371 -58.17 26.12 26.77
C SER A 371 -57.28 27.36 26.89
N GLY A 372 -57.85 28.53 27.21
CA GLY A 372 -57.10 29.79 27.33
C GLY A 372 -56.90 30.56 26.03
N CYS A 373 -57.39 30.07 24.89
CA CYS A 373 -57.32 30.80 23.62
C CYS A 373 -58.31 31.96 23.62
N ASP A 374 -57.86 33.13 23.18
CA ASP A 374 -58.71 34.30 23.09
C ASP A 374 -59.29 34.53 21.68
N SER A 375 -60.34 35.32 21.61
CA SER A 375 -60.98 35.76 20.37
C SER A 375 -61.56 37.13 20.61
N VAL A 376 -61.36 38.05 19.67
CA VAL A 376 -61.80 39.44 19.85
C VAL A 376 -63.10 39.65 19.09
N VAL A 377 -64.14 40.07 19.81
CA VAL A 377 -65.40 40.52 19.23
C VAL A 377 -65.42 42.04 19.26
N THR A 378 -65.71 42.66 18.12
CA THR A 378 -65.90 44.12 18.02
C THR A 378 -67.39 44.44 17.92
N LEU A 379 -67.87 45.39 18.71
CA LEU A 379 -69.23 45.91 18.63
C LEU A 379 -69.31 47.03 17.59
N ASN A 380 -70.25 46.91 16.67
CA ASN A 380 -70.69 48.00 15.81
C ASN A 380 -72.16 48.32 16.12
N LEU A 381 -72.36 49.26 17.05
CA LEU A 381 -73.65 49.63 17.62
C LEU A 381 -74.17 50.94 17.04
N THR A 382 -75.42 50.93 16.59
CA THR A 382 -76.20 52.15 16.28
C THR A 382 -77.32 52.32 17.30
N ILE A 383 -77.32 53.44 18.04
CA ILE A 383 -78.42 53.80 18.95
C ILE A 383 -79.35 54.81 18.26
N ASN A 384 -80.62 54.45 18.13
CA ASN A 384 -81.68 55.36 17.73
C ASN A 384 -82.33 55.96 18.99
N THR A 385 -82.27 57.28 19.15
CA THR A 385 -82.90 57.95 20.30
C THR A 385 -84.40 58.09 20.07
N SER A 386 -85.21 57.59 21.00
CA SER A 386 -86.66 57.75 20.98
C SER A 386 -87.01 59.23 21.14
N THR A 387 -87.71 59.79 20.15
CA THR A 387 -88.28 61.13 20.24
C THR A 387 -89.71 61.02 20.73
N THR A 388 -90.01 61.54 21.91
CA THR A 388 -91.39 61.70 22.37
C THR A 388 -91.94 63.01 21.82
N SER A 389 -93.11 62.94 21.18
CA SER A 389 -93.85 64.13 20.76
C SER A 389 -95.08 64.27 21.64
N THR A 390 -95.17 65.37 22.36
CA THR A 390 -96.36 65.75 23.12
C THR A 390 -97.26 66.60 22.23
N THR A 391 -98.52 66.20 22.09
CA THR A 391 -99.53 67.01 21.39
C THR A 391 -100.50 67.53 22.43
N THR A 392 -100.54 68.84 22.62
CA THR A 392 -101.52 69.50 23.49
C THR A 392 -102.71 69.94 22.65
N VAL A 393 -103.90 69.46 23.00
CA VAL A 393 -105.17 69.81 22.35
C VAL A 393 -106.08 70.46 23.39
N THR A 394 -106.71 71.57 23.02
CA THR A 394 -107.75 72.20 23.83
C THR A 394 -109.08 72.04 23.09
N ALA A 395 -110.02 71.31 23.69
CA ALA A 395 -111.37 71.10 23.18
C ALA A 395 -112.39 71.64 24.20
N CYS A 396 -113.54 72.12 23.73
CA CYS A 396 -114.55 72.71 24.61
C CYS A 396 -115.44 71.66 25.28
N ASP A 397 -115.71 70.51 24.64
CA ASP A 397 -116.62 69.49 25.16
C ASP A 397 -116.13 68.03 25.01
N SER A 398 -115.54 67.64 23.86
CA SER A 398 -114.92 66.30 23.70
C SER A 398 -113.85 66.25 22.61
N TYR A 399 -112.88 65.35 22.73
CA TYR A 399 -111.82 65.11 21.73
C TYR A 399 -111.59 63.62 21.47
N ALA A 400 -111.53 63.24 20.19
CA ALA A 400 -111.24 61.87 19.78
C ALA A 400 -109.73 61.66 19.58
N TRP A 401 -109.12 60.79 20.39
CA TRP A 401 -107.73 60.39 20.24
C TRP A 401 -107.60 58.87 20.15
N ASN A 402 -106.95 58.36 19.10
CA ASN A 402 -106.78 56.92 18.82
C ASN A 402 -108.07 56.11 19.04
N SER A 403 -109.16 56.57 18.43
CA SER A 403 -110.48 55.90 18.43
C SER A 403 -111.21 55.86 19.78
N THR A 404 -110.76 56.62 20.78
CA THR A 404 -111.44 56.81 22.06
C THR A 404 -111.80 58.30 22.25
N THR A 405 -113.02 58.59 22.68
CA THR A 405 -113.51 59.96 22.92
C THR A 405 -113.34 60.32 24.39
N TYR A 406 -112.63 61.41 24.67
CA TYR A 406 -112.37 61.97 26.01
C TYR A 406 -113.18 63.23 26.28
#